data_AF-A0A3D0DIU6-F1
#
_entry.id   AF-A0A3D0DIU6-F1
#
_cell.length_a   1.000
_cell.length_b   1.000
_cell.length_c   1.000
_cell.angle_alpha   90.00
_cell.angle_beta   90.00
_cell.angle_gamma   90.00
#
_symmetry.space_group_name_H-M   'P 1'
#
loop_
_entity.id
_entity.type
_entity.pdbx_description
1 polymer ?
#
loop_
_entity_poly.entity_id
_entity_poly.type
_entity_poly.pdbx_seq_one_letter_code
_entity_poly.pdbx_strand_id
1 'polypeptide(L)'
;PRPSTISAIRIWANGNELGELGLLEDVGKIAEETFEAKKTLIYLRSVGRAVAKGLASHKLKEKVDTGDFVGWLKKVAVDVGSDISENADLRCARFLPGKIYAADFVVPPGTYNLKIEFIDSSGQVAQTDTIPNYSVTKDGFNLVRAFSGQ
;
A
#
# COMPACT_ATOMS: atom_id res chain seq x y z
N PRO A 1 4.44 4.35 8.27
CA PRO A 1 4.69 4.84 6.89
C PRO A 1 6.10 5.45 6.79
N ARG A 2 6.86 5.17 5.74
CA ARG A 2 8.06 5.97 5.44
C ARG A 2 7.59 7.23 4.70
N PRO A 3 7.83 8.44 5.22
CA PRO A 3 7.42 9.66 4.55
C PRO A 3 8.23 9.82 3.25
N SER A 4 7.54 10.21 2.17
CA SER A 4 8.16 10.56 0.89
C SER A 4 9.05 11.78 1.05
N THR A 5 10.28 11.71 0.55
CA THR A 5 11.19 12.86 0.50
C THR A 5 10.94 13.77 -0.71
N ILE A 6 10.14 13.31 -1.68
CA ILE A 6 9.75 14.08 -2.86
C ILE A 6 8.85 15.26 -2.47
N SER A 7 9.25 16.45 -2.91
CA SER A 7 8.56 17.72 -2.71
C SER A 7 7.83 18.20 -3.97
N ALA A 8 8.41 17.93 -5.15
CA ALA A 8 7.95 18.40 -6.45
C ALA A 8 8.26 17.38 -7.55
N ILE A 9 7.50 17.42 -8.66
CA ILE A 9 7.76 16.57 -9.83
C ILE A 9 7.63 17.42 -11.11
N ARG A 10 8.73 17.58 -11.86
CA ARG A 10 8.77 18.37 -13.10
C ARG A 10 8.77 17.49 -14.34
N ILE A 11 8.03 17.94 -15.35
CA ILE A 11 7.91 17.26 -16.64
C ILE A 11 8.58 18.09 -17.71
N TRP A 12 9.32 17.40 -18.56
CA TRP A 12 9.95 17.93 -19.75
C TRP A 12 9.55 17.12 -20.97
N ALA A 13 9.45 17.79 -22.12
CA ALA A 13 9.24 17.15 -23.42
C ALA A 13 10.22 17.75 -24.44
N ASN A 14 11.02 16.88 -25.07
CA ASN A 14 12.04 17.28 -26.04
C ASN A 14 13.00 18.37 -25.52
N GLY A 15 13.32 18.31 -24.22
CA GLY A 15 14.22 19.28 -23.57
C GLY A 15 13.56 20.58 -23.11
N ASN A 16 12.28 20.82 -23.41
CA ASN A 16 11.53 21.96 -22.90
C ASN A 16 10.71 21.56 -21.68
N GLU A 17 10.69 22.41 -20.64
CA GLU A 17 9.86 22.18 -19.46
C GLU A 17 8.38 22.37 -19.81
N LEU A 18 7.56 21.37 -19.48
CA LEU A 18 6.10 21.45 -19.59
C LEU A 18 5.47 22.04 -18.32
N GLY A 19 6.06 21.75 -17.16
CA GLY A 19 5.64 22.26 -15.85
C GLY A 19 5.74 21.21 -14.75
N GLU A 20 5.09 21.49 -13.62
CA GLU A 20 5.12 20.66 -12.41
C GLU A 20 3.79 19.95 -12.17
N LEU A 21 3.82 18.75 -11.58
CA LEU A 21 2.60 18.05 -11.16
C LEU A 21 2.06 18.64 -9.86
N GLY A 22 0.73 18.73 -9.76
CA GLY A 22 0.05 19.04 -8.51
C GLY A 22 -0.14 17.80 -7.64
N LEU A 23 -0.07 17.97 -6.32
CA LEU A 23 -0.48 16.92 -5.38
C LEU A 23 -2.00 16.70 -5.54
N LEU A 24 -2.37 15.52 -6.02
CA LEU A 24 -3.76 15.10 -6.15
C LEU A 24 -4.27 14.53 -4.83
N GLU A 25 -3.46 13.68 -4.17
CA GLU A 25 -3.89 12.98 -2.95
C GLU A 25 -2.70 12.60 -2.05
N ASP A 26 -2.87 12.75 -0.74
CA ASP A 26 -1.95 12.22 0.27
C ASP A 26 -2.54 10.97 0.91
N VAL A 27 -2.32 9.84 0.25
CA VAL A 27 -2.84 8.53 0.67
C VAL A 27 -2.30 8.13 2.04
N GLY A 28 -1.05 8.49 2.35
CA GLY A 28 -0.43 8.25 3.65
C GLY A 28 -1.20 8.93 4.77
N LYS A 29 -1.52 10.21 4.58
CA LYS A 29 -2.32 11.00 5.53
C LYS A 29 -3.74 10.45 5.67
N ILE A 30 -4.43 10.12 4.57
CA ILE A 30 -5.76 9.51 4.64
C ILE A 30 -5.73 8.18 5.40
N ALA A 31 -4.71 7.35 5.15
CA ALA A 31 -4.57 6.06 5.83
C ALA A 31 -4.37 6.25 7.34
N GLU A 32 -3.57 7.22 7.76
CA GLU A 32 -3.36 7.56 9.17
C GLU A 32 -4.65 8.06 9.82
N GLU A 33 -5.34 9.03 9.20
CA GLU A 33 -6.62 9.56 9.70
C GLU A 33 -7.69 8.47 9.80
N THR A 34 -7.77 7.61 8.78
CA THR A 34 -8.71 6.47 8.76
C THR A 34 -8.38 5.45 9.85
N PHE A 35 -7.09 5.18 10.07
CA PHE A 35 -6.64 4.28 11.11
C PHE A 35 -7.00 4.82 12.49
N GLU A 36 -6.65 6.08 12.79
CA GLU A 36 -6.95 6.70 14.07
C GLU A 36 -8.47 6.76 14.33
N ALA A 37 -9.28 7.09 13.32
CA ALA A 37 -10.74 7.08 13.43
C ALA A 37 -11.33 5.69 13.77
N LYS A 38 -10.67 4.61 13.32
CA LYS A 38 -11.14 3.22 13.50
C LYS A 38 -10.40 2.47 14.61
N LYS A 39 -9.37 3.08 15.20
CA LYS A 39 -8.39 2.44 16.09
C LYS A 39 -9.03 1.72 17.27
N THR A 40 -9.96 2.37 17.97
CA THR A 40 -10.66 1.77 19.11
C THR A 40 -11.44 0.53 18.72
N LEU A 41 -12.17 0.57 17.60
CA LEU A 41 -12.94 -0.58 17.11
C LEU A 41 -12.03 -1.72 16.63
N ILE A 42 -10.89 -1.38 16.00
CA ILE A 42 -9.86 -2.36 15.62
C ILE A 42 -9.35 -3.07 16.87
N TYR A 43 -8.91 -2.33 17.90
CA TYR A 43 -8.41 -2.92 19.14
C TYR A 43 -9.48 -3.75 19.84
N LEU A 44 -10.71 -3.25 19.94
CA LEU A 44 -11.80 -4.00 20.56
C LEU A 44 -12.04 -5.34 19.86
N ARG A 45 -12.05 -5.36 18.52
CA ARG A 45 -12.21 -6.61 17.75
C ARG A 45 -11.02 -7.53 17.92
N SER A 46 -9.80 -7.01 17.87
CA SER A 46 -8.59 -7.81 17.96
C SER A 46 -8.41 -8.42 19.36
N VAL A 47 -8.50 -7.59 20.40
CA VAL A 47 -8.42 -8.05 21.80
C VAL A 47 -9.60 -8.97 22.13
N GLY A 48 -10.82 -8.61 21.72
CA GLY A 48 -12.00 -9.44 21.94
C GLY A 48 -11.86 -10.83 21.31
N ARG A 49 -11.33 -10.93 20.09
CA ARG A 49 -11.03 -12.23 19.44
C ARG A 49 -9.98 -13.01 20.21
N ALA A 50 -8.89 -12.36 20.63
CA ALA A 50 -7.82 -13.01 21.38
C ALA A 50 -8.33 -13.57 22.72
N VAL A 51 -9.10 -12.78 23.46
CA VAL A 51 -9.72 -13.20 24.73
C VAL A 51 -10.70 -14.35 24.50
N ALA A 52 -11.59 -14.24 23.51
CA ALA A 52 -12.57 -15.28 23.21
C ALA A 52 -11.90 -16.61 22.82
N LYS A 53 -10.87 -16.58 21.96
CA LYS A 53 -10.07 -17.75 21.60
C LYS A 53 -9.34 -18.33 22.82
N GLY A 54 -8.71 -17.49 23.64
CA GLY A 54 -8.02 -17.92 24.85
C GLY A 54 -8.93 -18.67 25.82
N LEU A 55 -10.13 -18.12 26.08
CA LEU A 55 -11.14 -18.76 26.93
C LEU A 55 -11.68 -20.07 26.32
N ALA A 56 -11.93 -20.10 25.01
CA ALA A 56 -12.36 -21.31 24.32
C ALA A 56 -11.31 -22.43 24.40
N SER A 57 -10.04 -22.11 24.10
CA SER A 57 -8.92 -23.04 24.17
C SER A 57 -8.69 -23.55 25.60
N HIS A 58 -8.81 -22.69 26.62
CA HIS A 58 -8.67 -23.10 28.02
C HIS A 58 -9.77 -24.08 28.44
N LYS A 59 -11.05 -23.78 28.14
CA LYS A 59 -12.18 -24.69 28.43
C LYS A 59 -12.07 -26.02 27.69
N LEU A 60 -11.56 -26.02 26.45
CA LEU A 60 -11.31 -27.25 25.71
C LEU A 60 -10.19 -28.08 26.35
N LYS A 61 -9.14 -27.43 26.88
CA LYS A 61 -8.03 -28.10 27.58
C LYS A 61 -8.45 -28.69 28.93
N GLU A 62 -9.30 -28.01 29.71
CA GLU A 62 -9.85 -28.54 30.98
C GLU A 62 -10.73 -29.79 30.78
N LYS A 63 -11.44 -29.87 29.65
CA LYS A 63 -12.27 -31.05 29.31
C LYS A 63 -11.45 -32.22 28.78
N VAL A 64 -10.18 -32.02 28.47
CA VAL A 64 -9.24 -33.04 28.01
C VAL A 64 -8.32 -33.38 29.18
N ASP A 65 -8.88 -34.04 30.18
CA ASP A 65 -8.10 -34.72 31.21
C ASP A 65 -8.36 -36.23 31.12
N THR A 66 -7.37 -36.91 30.59
CA THR A 66 -7.17 -38.36 30.73
C THR A 66 -5.73 -38.59 30.30
N GLY A 67 -4.88 -39.06 31.21
CA GLY A 67 -3.44 -39.25 31.04
C GLY A 67 -3.05 -40.35 30.04
N ASP A 68 -3.79 -40.46 28.95
CA ASP A 68 -3.66 -41.45 27.90
C ASP A 68 -3.29 -40.76 26.57
N PHE A 69 -2.65 -41.48 25.66
CA PHE A 69 -2.16 -40.98 24.35
C PHE A 69 -3.26 -40.25 23.54
N VAL A 70 -4.52 -40.65 23.74
CA VAL A 70 -5.71 -40.01 23.17
C VAL A 70 -5.93 -38.57 23.65
N GLY A 71 -5.60 -38.26 24.91
CA GLY A 71 -5.67 -36.89 25.46
C GLY A 71 -4.63 -35.97 24.85
N TRP A 72 -3.42 -36.48 24.58
CA TRP A 72 -2.37 -35.75 23.87
C TRP A 72 -2.76 -35.46 22.41
N LEU A 73 -3.28 -36.47 21.68
CA LEU A 73 -3.76 -36.28 20.30
C LEU A 73 -4.92 -35.28 20.20
N LYS A 74 -5.84 -35.27 21.18
CA LYS A 74 -6.92 -34.27 21.25
C LYS A 74 -6.41 -32.86 21.51
N LYS A 75 -5.38 -32.68 22.36
CA LYS A 75 -4.72 -31.37 22.56
C LYS A 75 -4.10 -30.85 21.26
N VAL A 76 -3.38 -31.70 20.53
CA VAL A 76 -2.79 -31.35 19.23
C VAL A 76 -3.86 -30.98 18.21
N ALA A 77 -4.96 -31.74 18.13
CA ALA A 77 -6.06 -31.44 17.21
C ALA A 77 -6.79 -30.12 17.53
N VAL A 78 -6.95 -29.77 18.81
CA VAL A 78 -7.54 -28.49 19.25
C VAL A 78 -6.62 -27.32 18.91
N ASP A 79 -5.32 -27.45 19.18
CA ASP A 79 -4.34 -26.40 18.85
C ASP A 79 -4.30 -26.18 17.32
N VAL A 80 -4.24 -27.25 16.52
CA VAL A 80 -4.31 -27.19 15.04
C VAL A 80 -5.63 -26.59 14.54
N GLY A 81 -6.78 -27.00 15.10
CA GLY A 81 -8.09 -26.44 14.74
C GLY A 81 -8.24 -24.96 15.08
N SER A 82 -7.59 -24.49 16.16
CA SER A 82 -7.60 -23.09 16.56
C SER A 82 -6.77 -22.21 15.61
N ASP A 83 -5.67 -22.74 15.09
CA ASP A 83 -4.82 -22.10 14.07
C ASP A 83 -5.53 -22.03 12.71
N ILE A 84 -6.29 -23.08 12.33
CA ILE A 84 -7.06 -23.09 11.06
C ILE A 84 -8.24 -22.11 11.09
N SER A 85 -8.73 -21.71 12.27
CA SER A 85 -9.78 -20.67 12.38
C SER A 85 -9.31 -19.29 11.90
N GLU A 86 -8.00 -19.09 11.77
CA GLU A 86 -7.41 -17.92 11.11
C GLU A 86 -7.26 -18.23 9.62
N ASN A 87 -8.28 -17.89 8.84
CA ASN A 87 -8.10 -17.85 7.39
C ASN A 87 -6.99 -16.83 7.08
N ALA A 88 -5.83 -17.34 6.66
CA ALA A 88 -4.76 -16.50 6.16
C ALA A 88 -5.30 -15.70 4.96
N ASP A 89 -5.05 -14.40 4.97
CA ASP A 89 -5.49 -13.54 3.85
C ASP A 89 -4.61 -13.85 2.63
N LEU A 90 -5.11 -14.71 1.73
CA LEU A 90 -4.45 -15.06 0.47
C LEU A 90 -4.59 -13.97 -0.60
N ARG A 91 -5.17 -12.81 -0.26
CA ARG A 91 -5.27 -11.70 -1.20
C ARG A 91 -3.89 -11.12 -1.46
N CYS A 92 -3.51 -11.08 -2.73
CA CYS A 92 -2.36 -10.29 -3.17
C CYS A 92 -2.67 -8.81 -2.91
N ALA A 93 -1.91 -8.18 -2.01
CA ALA A 93 -1.97 -6.74 -1.80
C ALA A 93 -1.00 -6.04 -2.76
N ARG A 94 -1.49 -5.01 -3.46
CA ARG A 94 -0.62 -4.02 -4.10
C ARG A 94 -0.58 -2.80 -3.19
N PHE A 95 0.62 -2.39 -2.80
CA PHE A 95 0.78 -1.17 -2.01
C PHE A 95 0.35 0.05 -2.83
N LEU A 96 -0.47 0.91 -2.23
CA LEU A 96 -0.74 2.24 -2.78
C LEU A 96 0.46 3.15 -2.52
N PRO A 97 0.78 4.08 -3.44
CA PRO A 97 1.82 5.07 -3.19
C PRO A 97 1.42 5.97 -2.03
N GLY A 98 2.40 6.51 -1.29
CA GLY A 98 2.14 7.41 -0.16
C GLY A 98 1.51 8.75 -0.59
N LYS A 99 1.89 9.25 -1.76
CA LYS A 99 1.33 10.46 -2.38
C LYS A 99 1.06 10.21 -3.86
N ILE A 100 0.02 10.85 -4.40
CA ILE A 100 -0.34 10.80 -5.81
C ILE A 100 -0.27 12.22 -6.35
N TYR A 101 0.47 12.40 -7.42
CA TYR A 101 0.61 13.66 -8.14
C TYR A 101 0.04 13.51 -9.55
N ALA A 102 -0.60 14.55 -10.07
CA ALA A 102 -1.16 14.58 -11.41
C ALA A 102 -1.15 16.00 -12.00
N ALA A 103 -1.02 16.07 -13.32
CA ALA A 103 -1.24 17.27 -14.11
C ALA A 103 -1.54 16.86 -15.55
N ASP A 104 -2.27 17.72 -16.26
CA ASP A 104 -2.53 17.59 -17.69
C ASP A 104 -1.73 18.63 -18.46
N PHE A 105 -1.06 18.21 -19.52
CA PHE A 105 -0.30 19.09 -20.41
C PHE A 105 -0.83 18.98 -21.83
N VAL A 106 -1.20 20.12 -22.43
CA VAL A 106 -1.67 20.17 -23.81
C VAL A 106 -0.47 20.32 -24.74
N VAL A 107 -0.22 19.30 -25.55
CA VAL A 107 0.82 19.31 -26.60
C VAL A 107 0.25 18.85 -27.94
N PRO A 108 0.78 19.33 -29.07
CA PRO A 108 0.38 18.81 -30.38
C PRO A 108 0.62 17.29 -30.51
N PRO A 109 -0.14 16.58 -31.35
CA PRO A 109 0.18 15.21 -31.70
C PRO A 109 1.59 15.10 -32.29
N GLY A 110 2.35 14.10 -31.87
CA GLY A 110 3.75 13.93 -32.26
C GLY A 110 4.51 12.95 -31.37
N THR A 111 5.80 12.81 -31.64
CA THR A 111 6.70 11.95 -30.86
C THR A 111 7.57 12.80 -29.94
N TYR A 112 7.62 12.42 -28.67
CA TYR A 112 8.30 13.16 -27.62
C TYR A 112 9.25 12.28 -26.82
N ASN A 113 10.42 12.82 -26.49
CA ASN A 113 11.25 12.29 -25.41
C ASN A 113 10.82 12.97 -24.12
N LEU A 114 10.08 12.24 -23.28
CA LEU A 114 9.62 12.75 -22.00
C LEU A 114 10.68 12.50 -20.93
N LYS A 115 10.86 13.48 -20.05
CA LYS A 115 11.69 13.37 -18.85
C LYS A 115 10.88 13.82 -17.64
N ILE A 116 10.90 13.01 -16.60
CA ILE A 116 10.16 13.19 -15.35
C ILE A 116 11.22 13.30 -14.25
N GLU A 117 11.32 14.47 -13.62
CA GLU A 117 12.27 14.72 -12.54
C GLU A 117 11.53 14.76 -11.21
N PHE A 118 11.90 13.86 -10.30
CA PHE A 118 11.45 13.86 -8.92
C PHE A 118 12.42 14.69 -8.10
N ILE A 119 11.91 15.72 -7.44
CA ILE A 119 12.71 16.70 -6.70
C ILE A 119 12.50 16.46 -5.22
N ASP A 120 13.59 16.34 -4.46
CA ASP A 120 13.55 16.14 -3.02
C ASP A 120 13.24 17.44 -2.25
N SER A 121 13.12 17.35 -0.93
CA SER A 121 12.87 18.49 -0.04
C SER A 121 14.00 19.54 0.00
N SER A 122 15.20 19.20 -0.50
CA SER A 122 16.33 20.14 -0.63
C SER A 122 16.33 20.88 -1.97
N GLY A 123 15.39 20.55 -2.87
CA GLY A 123 15.31 21.11 -4.22
C GLY A 123 16.24 20.42 -5.24
N GLN A 124 16.85 19.29 -4.87
CA GLN A 124 17.72 18.52 -5.75
C GLN A 124 16.93 17.44 -6.50
N VAL A 125 17.38 17.08 -7.70
CA VAL A 125 16.79 15.98 -8.46
C VAL A 125 17.20 14.66 -7.82
N ALA A 126 16.23 13.99 -7.21
CA ALA A 126 16.41 12.76 -6.45
C ALA A 126 16.33 11.52 -7.35
N GLN A 127 15.51 11.60 -8.39
CA GLN A 127 15.33 10.57 -9.42
C GLN A 127 14.91 11.22 -10.74
N THR A 128 15.36 10.65 -11.85
CA THR A 128 14.91 11.04 -13.19
C THR A 128 14.46 9.80 -13.96
N ASP A 129 13.23 9.82 -14.45
CA ASP A 129 12.72 8.83 -15.38
C ASP A 129 12.66 9.42 -16.79
N THR A 130 13.10 8.66 -17.79
CA THR A 130 13.04 9.07 -19.21
C THR A 130 12.21 8.08 -20.00
N ILE A 131 11.28 8.60 -20.80
CA ILE A 131 10.41 7.82 -21.68
C ILE A 131 10.70 8.27 -23.11
N PRO A 132 11.58 7.55 -23.83
CA PRO A 132 11.94 7.93 -25.19
C PRO A 132 10.80 7.63 -26.16
N ASN A 133 10.70 8.44 -27.21
CA ASN A 133 9.78 8.24 -28.33
C ASN A 133 8.31 8.00 -27.95
N TYR A 134 7.82 8.67 -26.90
CA TYR A 134 6.43 8.63 -26.51
C TYR A 134 5.55 9.26 -27.59
N SER A 135 4.58 8.51 -28.11
CA SER A 135 3.68 8.98 -29.17
C SER A 135 2.42 9.59 -28.55
N VAL A 136 2.25 10.90 -28.76
CA VAL A 136 1.02 11.62 -28.45
C VAL A 136 0.13 11.60 -29.68
N THR A 137 -1.08 11.10 -29.54
CA THR A 137 -2.07 11.02 -30.62
C THR A 137 -3.28 11.90 -30.32
N LYS A 138 -3.96 12.38 -31.36
CA LYS A 138 -5.10 13.30 -31.19
C LYS A 138 -6.30 12.64 -30.48
N ASP A 139 -6.60 11.40 -30.85
CA ASP A 139 -7.80 10.68 -30.40
C ASP A 139 -7.47 9.50 -29.47
N GLY A 140 -6.21 9.35 -29.07
CA GLY A 140 -5.75 8.27 -28.20
C GLY A 140 -5.67 8.66 -26.73
N PHE A 141 -5.63 7.64 -25.89
CA PHE A 141 -5.45 7.80 -24.45
C PHE A 141 -3.98 8.05 -24.12
N ASN A 142 -3.60 9.34 -24.06
CA ASN A 142 -2.23 9.76 -23.75
C ASN A 142 -2.05 9.84 -22.22
N LEU A 143 -1.64 8.73 -21.59
CA LEU A 143 -1.34 8.69 -20.15
C LEU A 143 0.06 8.15 -19.88
N VAL A 144 0.80 8.89 -19.07
CA VAL A 144 2.12 8.50 -18.57
C VAL A 144 2.04 8.28 -17.07
N ARG A 145 2.71 7.22 -16.58
CA ARG A 145 2.84 6.92 -15.16
C ARG A 145 4.29 6.66 -14.81
N ALA A 146 4.72 7.21 -13.69
CA ALA A 146 6.05 7.02 -13.12
C ALA A 146 5.94 6.85 -11.60
N PHE A 147 6.95 6.25 -10.99
CA PHE A 147 6.97 5.96 -9.55
C PHE A 147 8.34 6.26 -8.98
N SER A 148 8.37 6.96 -7.84
CA SER A 148 9.55 7.11 -7.01
C SER A 148 9.39 6.27 -5.74
N GLY A 149 10.48 5.61 -5.33
CA GLY A 149 10.56 4.87 -4.07
C GLY A 149 11.12 5.69 -2.90
N GLN A 150 11.38 6.98 -3.11
CA GLN A 150 12.04 7.88 -2.16
C GLN A 150 11.10 8.71 -1.30
#